data_AF-E8N2T5-F1
#
_entry.id   AF-E8N2T5-F1
#
_cell.length_a   1.000
_cell.length_b   1.000
_cell.length_c   1.000
_cell.angle_alpha   90.00
_cell.angle_beta   90.00
_cell.angle_gamma   90.00
#
_symmetry.space_group_name_H-M   'P 1'
#
loop_
_entity.id
_entity.type
_entity.pdbx_description
1 polymer ?
#
loop_
_entity_poly.entity_id
_entity_poly.type
_entity_poly.pdbx_seq_one_letter_code
_entity_poly.pdbx_strand_id
1 'polypeptide(L)'
;MKQVRRVLGVWLLLNLMGLAVLALGWMALHDIFHDYVSPGVLAEAGVQASLPEWTQTSGEWSMVLVVWALLLALLALNVLMTGWLFLRRPFEERQDLPLSR
;
A
#
# COMPACT_ATOMS: atom_id res chain seq x y z
N MET A 1 22.20 -17.26 -10.42
CA MET A 1 20.81 -17.28 -10.96
C MET A 1 19.71 -17.74 -9.99
N LYS A 2 19.82 -18.86 -9.25
CA LYS A 2 18.73 -19.36 -8.37
C LYS A 2 18.29 -18.37 -7.29
N GLN A 3 19.22 -17.62 -6.69
CA GLN A 3 18.91 -16.60 -5.68
C GLN A 3 18.14 -15.41 -6.25
N VAL A 4 18.54 -14.88 -7.41
CA VAL A 4 17.84 -13.80 -8.11
C VAL A 4 16.40 -14.19 -8.43
N ARG A 5 16.17 -15.42 -8.91
CA ARG A 5 14.82 -15.93 -9.19
C ARG A 5 13.93 -15.97 -7.93
N ARG A 6 14.50 -16.31 -6.77
CA ARG A 6 13.77 -16.28 -5.50
C ARG A 6 13.42 -14.85 -5.08
N VAL A 7 14.37 -13.92 -5.19
CA VAL A 7 14.14 -12.49 -4.88
C VAL A 7 13.04 -11.91 -5.78
N LEU A 8 13.06 -12.22 -7.08
CA LEU A 8 12.02 -11.80 -8.01
C LEU A 8 10.65 -12.42 -7.67
N GLY A 9 10.61 -13.69 -7.26
CA GLY A 9 9.37 -14.34 -6.82
C GLY A 9 8.76 -13.68 -5.57
N VAL A 10 9.60 -13.36 -4.58
CA VAL A 10 9.16 -12.62 -3.37
C VAL A 10 8.69 -11.22 -3.73
N TRP A 11 9.41 -10.53 -4.62
CA TRP A 11 9.04 -9.20 -5.09
C TRP A 11 7.68 -9.20 -5.80
N LEU A 12 7.43 -10.17 -6.68
CA LEU A 12 6.13 -10.33 -7.33
C LEU A 12 5.02 -10.59 -6.31
N LEU A 13 5.25 -11.45 -5.32
CA LEU A 13 4.28 -11.76 -4.27
C LEU A 13 3.91 -10.50 -3.46
N LEU A 14 4.89 -9.68 -3.07
CA LEU A 14 4.65 -8.43 -2.36
C LEU A 14 3.78 -7.46 -3.17
N ASN A 15 3.98 -7.39 -4.49
CA ASN A 15 3.16 -6.55 -5.35
C ASN A 15 1.74 -7.08 -5.51
N LEU A 16 1.57 -8.41 -5.61
CA LEU A 16 0.24 -9.03 -5.59
C LEU A 16 -0.51 -8.77 -4.26
N MET A 17 0.21 -8.81 -3.13
CA MET A 17 -0.36 -8.41 -1.84
C MET A 17 -0.77 -6.93 -1.84
N GLY A 18 0.04 -6.06 -2.45
CA GLY A 18 -0.32 -4.64 -2.62
C GLY A 18 -1.61 -4.44 -3.41
N LEU A 19 -1.82 -5.20 -4.48
CA LEU A 19 -3.08 -5.17 -5.24
C LEU A 19 -4.28 -5.61 -4.38
N ALA A 20 -4.12 -6.66 -3.58
CA ALA A 20 -5.18 -7.11 -2.67
C ALA A 20 -5.51 -6.04 -1.61
N VAL A 21 -4.49 -5.38 -1.04
CA VAL A 21 -4.66 -4.27 -0.09
C VAL A 21 -5.36 -3.08 -0.75
N LEU A 22 -5.04 -2.75 -2.00
CA LEU A 22 -5.75 -1.72 -2.76
C LEU A 22 -7.22 -2.06 -2.98
N ALA A 23 -7.54 -3.32 -3.28
CA ALA A 23 -8.92 -3.76 -3.43
C ALA A 23 -9.72 -3.59 -2.12
N LEU A 24 -9.11 -3.92 -0.97
CA LEU A 24 -9.73 -3.67 0.35
C LEU A 24 -9.95 -2.18 0.61
N GLY A 25 -8.98 -1.33 0.26
CA GLY A 25 -9.13 0.13 0.35
C GLY A 25 -10.24 0.66 -0.53
N TRP A 26 -10.36 0.15 -1.76
CA TRP A 26 -11.44 0.50 -2.67
C TRP A 26 -12.81 0.13 -2.09
N MET A 27 -12.95 -1.06 -1.52
CA MET A 27 -14.20 -1.50 -0.88
C MET A 27 -14.59 -0.58 0.28
N ALA A 28 -13.65 -0.25 1.16
CA ALA A 28 -13.93 0.67 2.27
C ALA A 28 -14.34 2.08 1.78
N LEU A 29 -13.68 2.59 0.74
CA LEU A 29 -14.05 3.89 0.15
C LEU A 29 -15.41 3.86 -0.55
N HIS A 30 -15.75 2.74 -1.19
CA HIS A 30 -17.05 2.54 -1.80
C HIS A 30 -18.17 2.61 -0.75
N ASP A 31 -18.00 1.93 0.38
CA ASP A 31 -18.98 1.94 1.46
C ASP A 31 -19.09 3.34 2.10
N ILE A 32 -17.96 4.02 2.34
CA ILE A 32 -17.95 5.43 2.76
C ILE A 32 -18.73 6.31 1.76
N PHE A 33 -18.52 6.14 0.46
CA PHE A 33 -19.18 6.97 -0.54
C PHE A 33 -20.70 6.84 -0.53
N HIS A 34 -21.22 5.65 -0.22
CA HIS A 34 -22.66 5.38 -0.24
C HIS A 34 -23.36 5.60 1.10
N ASP A 35 -22.66 5.33 2.21
CA ASP A 35 -23.30 5.28 3.53
C ASP A 35 -22.92 6.49 4.41
N TYR A 36 -21.81 7.18 4.11
CA TYR A 36 -21.36 8.28 4.95
C TYR A 36 -22.25 9.52 4.82
N VAL A 37 -22.76 9.98 5.96
CA VAL A 37 -23.51 11.23 6.07
C VAL A 37 -22.77 12.19 6.98
N SER A 38 -22.26 13.29 6.42
CA SER A 38 -21.49 14.28 7.17
C SER A 38 -22.38 15.09 8.13
N PRO A 39 -22.15 15.02 9.46
CA PRO A 39 -22.90 15.82 10.42
C PRO A 39 -22.72 17.32 10.22
N GLY A 40 -21.54 17.76 9.76
CA GLY A 40 -21.26 19.16 9.47
C GLY A 40 -22.10 19.70 8.31
N VAL A 41 -22.24 18.92 7.24
CA VAL A 41 -23.07 19.30 6.07
C VAL A 41 -24.54 19.40 6.46
N LEU A 42 -25.03 18.48 7.30
CA LEU A 42 -26.40 18.55 7.82
C LEU A 42 -26.63 19.76 8.73
N ALA A 43 -25.66 20.08 9.59
CA ALA A 43 -25.74 21.24 10.47
C ALA A 43 -25.78 22.55 9.67
N GLU A 44 -24.96 22.67 8.61
CA GLU A 44 -24.99 23.81 7.69
C GLU A 44 -26.32 23.93 6.94
N ALA A 45 -26.97 22.80 6.62
CA ALA A 45 -28.29 22.76 6.03
C ALA A 45 -29.44 22.98 7.05
N GLY A 46 -29.14 23.20 8.33
CA GLY A 46 -30.13 23.38 9.39
C GLY A 46 -30.87 22.10 9.79
N VAL A 47 -30.37 20.93 9.38
CA VAL A 47 -30.97 19.63 9.70
C VAL A 47 -30.40 19.13 11.03
N GLN A 48 -31.21 19.20 12.09
CA GLN A 48 -30.89 18.61 13.38
C GLN A 48 -31.55 17.24 13.50
N ALA A 49 -30.88 16.21 13.00
CA ALA A 49 -31.33 14.83 13.09
C ALA A 49 -30.29 13.96 13.80
N SER A 50 -30.76 13.06 14.67
CA SER A 50 -29.92 11.99 15.20
C SER A 50 -29.68 10.97 14.10
N LEU A 51 -28.46 10.92 13.58
CA LEU A 51 -28.09 9.95 12.56
C LEU A 51 -27.87 8.56 13.16
N PRO A 52 -28.24 7.49 12.45
CA PRO A 52 -27.85 6.14 12.82
C PRO A 52 -26.32 5.98 12.90
N GLU A 53 -25.84 5.05 13.73
CA GLU A 53 -24.40 4.83 13.92
C GLU A 53 -23.67 4.42 12.63
N TRP A 54 -24.33 3.60 11.78
CA TRP A 54 -23.73 3.09 10.55
C TRP A 54 -23.41 4.18 9.52
N THR A 55 -24.10 5.33 9.55
CA THR A 55 -23.81 6.44 8.60
C THR A 55 -22.51 7.17 8.90
N GLN A 56 -21.86 6.86 10.03
CA GLN A 56 -20.55 7.43 10.37
C GLN A 56 -19.40 6.65 9.75
N THR A 57 -19.67 5.43 9.28
CA THR A 57 -18.71 4.54 8.59
C THR A 57 -17.35 4.44 9.31
N SER A 58 -17.37 4.35 10.64
CA SER A 58 -16.16 4.46 11.48
C SER A 58 -15.20 3.28 11.29
N GLY A 59 -15.73 2.08 11.02
CA GLY A 59 -14.97 0.89 10.70
C GLY A 59 -14.25 1.03 9.35
N GLU A 60 -14.94 1.57 8.35
CA GLU A 60 -14.44 1.79 7.00
C GLU A 60 -13.33 2.84 7.01
N TRP A 61 -13.48 3.93 7.78
CA TRP A 61 -12.42 4.92 7.98
C TRP A 61 -11.17 4.30 8.63
N SER A 62 -11.37 3.41 9.61
CA SER A 62 -10.26 2.68 10.23
C SER A 62 -9.57 1.77 9.21
N MET A 63 -10.34 1.10 8.35
CA MET A 63 -9.82 0.26 7.27
C MET A 63 -8.99 1.08 6.27
N VAL A 64 -9.45 2.29 5.90
CA VAL A 64 -8.68 3.21 5.04
C VAL A 64 -7.32 3.53 5.66
N LEU A 65 -7.26 3.85 6.96
CA LEU A 65 -5.99 4.11 7.64
C LEU A 65 -5.06 2.90 7.64
N VAL A 66 -5.59 1.71 7.91
CA VAL A 66 -4.81 0.45 7.88
C VAL A 66 -4.28 0.19 6.47
N VAL A 67 -5.10 0.36 5.44
CA VAL A 67 -4.70 0.20 4.04
C VAL A 67 -3.55 1.14 3.70
N TRP A 68 -3.66 2.43 4.03
CA TRP A 68 -2.57 3.39 3.77
C TRP A 68 -1.27 3.01 4.49
N ALA A 69 -1.35 2.60 5.76
CA ALA A 69 -0.17 2.15 6.51
C ALA A 69 0.48 0.92 5.84
N LEU A 70 -0.31 -0.05 5.40
CA LEU A 70 0.18 -1.23 4.68
C LEU A 70 0.81 -0.88 3.33
N LEU A 71 0.20 0.02 2.56
CA LEU A 71 0.75 0.46 1.28
C LEU A 71 2.09 1.18 1.46
N LEU A 72 2.22 2.02 2.49
CA LEU A 72 3.50 2.68 2.83
C LEU A 72 4.58 1.66 3.23
N ALA A 73 4.22 0.65 4.03
CA ALA A 73 5.14 -0.42 4.40
C ALA A 73 5.59 -1.24 3.18
N LEU A 74 4.65 -1.60 2.29
CA LEU A 74 4.96 -2.30 1.04
C LEU A 74 5.83 -1.46 0.10
N LEU A 75 5.59 -0.15 0.01
CA LEU A 75 6.43 0.77 -0.76
C LEU A 75 7.86 0.79 -0.21
N ALA A 76 8.03 0.91 1.11
CA ALA A 76 9.35 0.89 1.74
C ALA A 76 10.09 -0.42 1.45
N LEU A 77 9.41 -1.58 1.54
CA LEU A 77 9.99 -2.86 1.19
C LEU A 77 10.41 -2.94 -0.29
N ASN A 78 9.59 -2.41 -1.19
CA ASN A 78 9.94 -2.33 -2.61
C ASN A 78 11.20 -1.50 -2.85
N VAL A 79 11.31 -0.32 -2.22
CA VAL A 79 12.49 0.54 -2.30
C VAL A 79 13.74 -0.16 -1.75
N LEU A 80 13.64 -0.84 -0.61
CA LEU A 80 14.77 -1.57 -0.03
C LEU A 80 15.22 -2.74 -0.91
N MET A 81 14.28 -3.54 -1.42
CA MET A 81 14.60 -4.67 -2.29
C MET A 81 15.22 -4.22 -3.63
N THR A 82 14.64 -3.20 -4.26
CA THR A 82 15.17 -2.65 -5.52
C THR A 82 16.53 -1.98 -5.31
N GLY A 83 16.67 -1.16 -4.27
CA GLY A 83 17.95 -0.55 -3.90
C GLY A 83 19.05 -1.57 -3.66
N TRP A 84 18.74 -2.67 -2.95
CA TRP A 84 19.68 -3.77 -2.75
C TRP A 84 20.10 -4.45 -4.07
N LEU A 85 19.16 -4.66 -5.00
CA LEU A 85 19.47 -5.23 -6.32
C LEU A 85 20.38 -4.30 -7.14
N PHE A 86 20.11 -2.99 -7.14
CA PHE A 86 20.93 -2.01 -7.86
C PHE A 86 22.34 -1.87 -7.27
N LEU A 87 22.47 -1.88 -5.93
CA LEU A 87 23.76 -1.79 -5.26
C LEU A 87 24.64 -3.04 -5.44
N ARG A 88 24.05 -4.21 -5.73
CA ARG A 88 24.80 -5.44 -6.01
C ARG A 88 25.41 -5.50 -7.41
N ARG A 89 24.76 -4.91 -8.42
CA ARG A 89 25.23 -4.96 -9.82
C ARG A 89 26.67 -4.44 -10.04
N PRO A 90 27.12 -3.31 -9.49
CA PRO A 90 28.48 -2.80 -9.76
C PRO A 90 29.61 -3.57 -9.07
N PHE A 91 29.30 -4.52 -8.19
CA PHE A 91 30.32 -5.30 -7.46
C PHE A 91 30.75 -6.56 -8.22
N GLU A 92 29.83 -7.22 -8.94
CA GLU A 92 30.15 -8.39 -9.77
C GLU A 92 30.96 -7.97 -11.02
N GLU A 93 30.62 -6.84 -11.66
CA GLU A 93 31.28 -6.33 -12.87
C GLU A 93 32.76 -5.94 -12.64
N ARG A 94 33.17 -5.68 -11.39
CA ARG A 94 34.57 -5.35 -11.02
C ARG A 94 35.48 -6.57 -10.84
N GLN A 95 34.92 -7.76 -10.63
CA GLN A 95 35.72 -8.98 -10.44
C GLN A 95 36.16 -9.61 -11.78
N ASP A 96 35.53 -9.21 -12.89
CA ASP A 96 35.83 -9.73 -14.23
C ASP A 96 36.91 -8.95 -14.98
N LEU A 97 37.46 -7.88 -14.38
CA LEU A 97 38.59 -7.17 -14.98
C LEU A 97 39.86 -8.00 -14.76
N PRO A 98 40.52 -8.50 -15.83
CA PRO A 98 41.81 -9.15 -15.68
C PRO A 98 42.76 -8.13 -15.05
N LEU A 99 43.42 -8.52 -13.96
CA LEU A 99 44.53 -7.76 -13.39
C LEU A 99 45.60 -7.63 -14.46
N SER A 100 45.57 -6.55 -15.23
CA SER A 100 46.62 -6.19 -16.17
C SER A 100 47.89 -5.99 -15.36
N ARG A 101 48.82 -6.94 -15.50
CA ARG A 101 50.19 -6.84 -15.01
C ARG A 101 50.97 -5.77 -15.75
#